data_AF-A0A2C6KM20-F1
#
_entry.id   AF-A0A2C6KM20-F1
#
_cell.length_a   1.000
_cell.length_b   1.000
_cell.length_c   1.000
_cell.angle_alpha   90.00
_cell.angle_beta   90.00
_cell.angle_gamma   90.00
#
_symmetry.space_group_name_H-M   'P 1'
#
loop_
_entity.id
_entity.type
_entity.pdbx_description
1 polymer ?
#
loop_
_entity_poly.entity_id
_entity_poly.type
_entity_poly.pdbx_seq_one_letter_code
_entity_poly.pdbx_strand_id
1 'polypeptide(L)'
;MLQSYYEKSGRVFDAGVVALSIANRQKTWDMKKKSLETAAKFFNGCRSTHHDSAAFAHNSVLSQIELLTRQHELEVQANSRGWANPPHHFMGLSLMETVRQVILKMEFQEADNLQKVFKIPDKRYWRCKIDALADGQYFDELLAFAQYRTSPVGYEPFVIACLRNDQVNLAAKIIPKIKEAEQQAHWYRELEMHEEAEAALKNANSQSLGIFQTLTDALKGRR
;
A
#
# COMPACT_ATOMS: atom_id res chain seq x y z
N MET A 1 -20.65 -23.57 -23.68
CA MET A 1 -21.93 -23.39 -24.41
C MET A 1 -22.28 -21.91 -24.56
N LEU A 2 -22.41 -21.13 -23.48
CA LEU A 2 -22.72 -19.68 -23.53
C LEU A 2 -21.63 -18.82 -24.23
N GLN A 3 -20.34 -19.07 -23.95
CA GLN A 3 -19.24 -18.33 -24.59
C GLN A 3 -19.27 -18.47 -26.12
N SER A 4 -19.34 -19.71 -26.63
CA SER A 4 -19.42 -19.99 -28.07
C SER A 4 -20.72 -19.48 -28.70
N TYR A 5 -21.81 -19.37 -27.93
CA TYR A 5 -23.05 -18.76 -28.39
C TYR A 5 -22.87 -17.25 -28.63
N TYR A 6 -22.28 -16.53 -27.68
CA TYR A 6 -22.02 -15.09 -27.82
C TYR A 6 -21.02 -14.79 -28.94
N GLU A 7 -19.98 -15.61 -29.08
CA GLU A 7 -19.01 -15.52 -30.17
C GLU A 7 -19.68 -15.67 -31.55
N LYS A 8 -20.50 -16.72 -31.73
CA LYS A 8 -21.27 -16.94 -32.97
C LYS A 8 -22.31 -15.86 -33.24
N SER A 9 -22.80 -15.19 -32.20
CA SER A 9 -23.79 -14.11 -32.30
C SER A 9 -23.17 -12.73 -32.51
N GLY A 10 -21.83 -12.63 -32.70
CA GLY A 10 -21.12 -11.36 -32.87
C GLY A 10 -21.00 -10.52 -31.58
N ARG A 11 -21.47 -11.03 -30.44
CA ARG A 11 -21.42 -10.38 -29.12
C ARG A 11 -20.10 -10.70 -28.42
N VAL A 12 -19.01 -10.23 -29.02
CA VAL A 12 -17.63 -10.56 -28.59
C VAL A 12 -17.31 -10.05 -27.18
N PHE A 13 -17.85 -8.89 -26.78
CA PHE A 13 -17.66 -8.35 -25.44
C PHE A 13 -18.26 -9.27 -24.36
N ASP A 14 -19.50 -9.75 -24.57
CA ASP A 14 -20.16 -10.68 -23.66
C ASP A 14 -19.45 -12.04 -23.59
N ALA A 15 -18.89 -12.51 -24.71
CA ALA A 15 -18.04 -13.69 -24.72
C ALA A 15 -16.79 -13.50 -23.84
N GLY A 16 -16.19 -12.31 -23.85
CA GLY A 16 -15.09 -11.92 -22.95
C GLY A 16 -15.50 -11.93 -21.47
N VAL A 17 -16.67 -11.38 -21.14
CA VAL A 17 -17.22 -11.40 -19.77
C VAL A 17 -17.48 -12.84 -19.29
N VAL A 18 -18.04 -13.70 -20.16
CA VAL A 18 -18.21 -15.12 -19.83
C VAL A 18 -16.85 -15.80 -19.63
N ALA A 19 -15.85 -15.52 -20.47
CA ALA A 19 -14.50 -16.06 -20.30
C ALA A 19 -13.87 -15.64 -18.97
N LEU A 20 -14.10 -14.40 -18.49
CA LEU A 20 -13.69 -13.97 -17.14
C LEU A 20 -14.37 -14.78 -16.04
N SER A 21 -15.68 -15.02 -16.17
CA SER A 21 -16.41 -15.82 -15.18
C SER A 21 -15.89 -17.26 -15.11
N ILE A 22 -15.48 -17.82 -16.26
CA ILE A 22 -14.85 -19.15 -16.36
C ILE A 22 -13.48 -19.12 -15.69
N ALA A 23 -12.68 -18.07 -15.94
CA ALA A 23 -11.36 -17.89 -15.34
C ALA A 23 -11.45 -17.83 -13.81
N ASN A 24 -12.45 -17.15 -13.24
CA ASN A 24 -12.61 -17.06 -11.79
C ASN A 24 -12.94 -18.40 -11.13
N ARG A 25 -13.51 -19.35 -11.87
CA ARG A 25 -13.82 -20.70 -11.38
C ARG A 25 -12.64 -21.66 -11.47
N GLN A 26 -11.56 -21.28 -12.15
CA GLN A 26 -10.38 -22.14 -12.28
C GLN A 26 -9.62 -22.19 -10.96
N LYS A 27 -9.30 -23.41 -10.52
CA LYS A 27 -8.55 -23.66 -9.27
C LYS A 27 -7.04 -23.67 -9.47
N THR A 28 -6.57 -23.99 -10.67
CA THR A 28 -5.14 -24.08 -10.99
C THR A 28 -4.66 -22.82 -11.70
N TRP A 29 -3.43 -22.41 -11.41
CA TRP A 29 -2.79 -21.25 -12.03
C TRP A 29 -2.79 -21.35 -13.55
N ASP A 30 -2.36 -22.48 -14.11
CA ASP A 30 -2.27 -22.70 -15.56
C ASP A 30 -3.61 -22.48 -16.27
N MET A 31 -4.67 -23.09 -15.73
CA MET A 31 -6.01 -22.99 -16.33
C MET A 31 -6.59 -21.59 -16.16
N LYS A 32 -6.35 -20.95 -15.01
CA LYS A 32 -6.77 -19.57 -14.76
C LYS A 32 -6.08 -18.60 -15.71
N LYS A 33 -4.77 -18.71 -15.88
CA LYS A 33 -3.98 -17.91 -16.82
C LYS A 33 -4.46 -18.08 -18.26
N LYS A 34 -4.60 -19.32 -18.75
CA LYS A 34 -5.12 -19.59 -20.10
C LYS A 34 -6.53 -19.03 -20.33
N SER A 35 -7.39 -19.11 -19.32
CA SER A 35 -8.75 -18.56 -19.39
C SER A 35 -8.75 -17.04 -19.45
N LEU A 36 -7.89 -16.38 -18.68
CA LEU A 36 -7.70 -14.92 -18.73
C LEU A 36 -7.10 -14.47 -20.07
N GLU A 37 -6.11 -15.18 -20.61
CA GLU A 37 -5.55 -14.90 -21.94
C GLU A 37 -6.63 -14.98 -23.03
N THR A 38 -7.55 -15.94 -22.89
CA THR A 38 -8.70 -16.07 -23.78
C THR A 38 -9.66 -14.87 -23.63
N ALA A 39 -9.95 -14.43 -22.41
CA ALA A 39 -10.75 -13.23 -22.16
C ALA A 39 -10.09 -11.96 -22.74
N ALA A 40 -8.77 -11.81 -22.58
CA ALA A 40 -8.02 -10.68 -23.13
C ALA A 40 -8.11 -10.61 -24.66
N LYS A 41 -8.08 -11.77 -25.36
CA LYS A 41 -8.25 -11.84 -26.81
C LYS A 41 -9.62 -11.34 -27.26
N PHE A 42 -10.70 -11.71 -26.56
CA PHE A 42 -12.04 -11.21 -26.86
C PHE A 42 -12.14 -9.69 -26.66
N PHE A 43 -11.63 -9.16 -25.55
CA PHE A 43 -11.65 -7.72 -25.31
C PHE A 43 -10.82 -6.94 -26.33
N ASN A 44 -9.70 -7.48 -26.79
CA ASN A 44 -8.93 -6.85 -27.87
C ASN A 44 -9.71 -6.85 -29.20
N GLY A 45 -10.43 -7.93 -29.50
CA GLY A 45 -11.24 -8.08 -30.71
C GLY A 45 -12.44 -7.14 -30.78
N CYS A 46 -12.95 -6.64 -29.64
CA CYS A 46 -14.09 -5.72 -29.59
C CYS A 46 -13.69 -4.25 -29.32
N ARG A 47 -12.43 -3.87 -29.50
CA ARG A 47 -11.97 -2.47 -29.35
C ARG A 47 -12.58 -1.52 -30.37
N SER A 48 -13.03 -2.01 -31.52
CA SER A 48 -13.69 -1.19 -32.55
C SER A 48 -15.13 -0.83 -32.19
N THR A 49 -15.85 -1.70 -31.46
CA THR A 49 -17.27 -1.51 -31.12
C THR A 49 -17.50 -0.88 -29.77
N HIS A 50 -16.66 -1.20 -28.78
CA HIS A 50 -16.74 -0.66 -27.42
C HIS A 50 -15.38 -0.11 -26.97
N HIS A 51 -14.88 0.90 -27.67
CA HIS A 51 -13.49 1.34 -27.57
C HIS A 51 -12.96 1.49 -26.14
N ASP A 52 -13.59 2.31 -25.31
CA ASP A 52 -13.05 2.63 -23.98
C ASP A 52 -13.25 1.48 -22.99
N SER A 53 -14.44 0.86 -22.97
CA SER A 53 -14.74 -0.26 -22.05
C SER A 53 -13.94 -1.51 -22.40
N ALA A 54 -13.75 -1.82 -23.69
CA ALA A 54 -12.98 -2.96 -24.14
C ALA A 54 -11.47 -2.76 -23.92
N ALA A 55 -10.96 -1.54 -24.16
CA ALA A 55 -9.57 -1.22 -23.87
C ALA A 55 -9.25 -1.30 -22.37
N PHE A 56 -10.14 -0.76 -21.52
CA PHE A 56 -10.02 -0.88 -20.06
C PHE A 56 -10.06 -2.34 -19.61
N ALA A 57 -11.03 -3.12 -20.09
CA ALA A 57 -11.16 -4.53 -19.74
C ALA A 57 -9.92 -5.32 -20.18
N HIS A 58 -9.46 -5.14 -21.42
CA HIS A 58 -8.25 -5.79 -21.93
C HIS A 58 -7.02 -5.51 -21.05
N ASN A 59 -6.75 -4.23 -20.77
CA ASN A 59 -5.61 -3.84 -19.94
C ASN A 59 -5.73 -4.39 -18.52
N SER A 60 -6.93 -4.37 -17.93
CA SER A 60 -7.19 -4.92 -16.60
C SER A 60 -6.93 -6.43 -16.54
N VAL A 61 -7.31 -7.17 -17.58
CA VAL A 61 -7.03 -8.60 -17.68
C VAL A 61 -5.52 -8.87 -17.81
N LEU A 62 -4.80 -8.08 -18.60
CA LEU A 62 -3.34 -8.21 -18.71
C LEU A 62 -2.65 -7.95 -17.37
N SER A 63 -3.03 -6.88 -16.66
CA SER A 63 -2.50 -6.61 -15.31
C SER A 63 -2.83 -7.73 -14.32
N GLN A 64 -4.01 -8.35 -14.43
CA GLN A 64 -4.38 -9.51 -13.60
C GLN A 64 -3.54 -10.76 -13.93
N ILE A 65 -3.22 -11.00 -15.21
CA ILE A 65 -2.31 -12.08 -15.62
C ILE A 65 -0.91 -11.85 -15.07
N GLU A 66 -0.41 -10.61 -15.13
CA GLU A 66 0.87 -10.23 -14.57
C GLU A 66 0.92 -10.45 -13.05
N LEU A 67 -0.13 -10.02 -12.32
CA LEU A 67 -0.26 -10.27 -10.88
C LEU A 67 -0.26 -11.77 -10.56
N LEU A 68 -1.06 -12.58 -11.27
CA LEU A 68 -1.11 -14.02 -11.04
C LEU A 68 0.23 -14.71 -11.34
N THR A 69 0.96 -14.23 -12.34
CA THR A 69 2.29 -14.75 -12.67
C THR A 69 3.26 -14.44 -11.53
N ARG A 70 3.28 -13.21 -11.01
CA ARG A 70 4.10 -12.85 -9.85
C ARG A 70 3.70 -13.56 -8.57
N GLN A 71 2.40 -13.73 -8.30
CA GLN A 71 1.93 -14.51 -7.16
C GLN A 71 2.43 -15.94 -7.22
N HIS A 72 2.39 -16.58 -8.39
CA HIS A 72 2.91 -17.93 -8.55
C HIS A 72 4.42 -18.00 -8.33
N GLU A 73 5.19 -17.07 -8.89
CA GLU A 73 6.64 -16.99 -8.65
C GLU A 73 6.97 -16.79 -7.16
N LEU A 74 6.21 -15.92 -6.47
CA LEU A 74 6.33 -15.71 -5.03
C LEU A 74 5.98 -16.96 -4.23
N GLU A 75 4.95 -17.72 -4.60
CA GLU A 75 4.62 -18.99 -3.94
C GLU A 75 5.76 -19.99 -4.08
N VAL A 76 6.33 -20.13 -5.28
CA VAL A 76 7.48 -21.03 -5.52
C VAL A 76 8.70 -20.57 -4.72
N GLN A 77 9.00 -19.27 -4.73
CA GLN A 77 10.11 -18.68 -3.98
C GLN A 77 9.93 -18.85 -2.47
N ALA A 78 8.76 -18.53 -1.94
CA ALA A 78 8.47 -18.59 -0.50
C ALA A 78 8.53 -20.02 0.05
N ASN A 79 7.97 -20.96 -0.69
CA ASN A 79 7.94 -22.37 -0.28
C ASN A 79 9.29 -23.08 -0.51
N SER A 80 10.16 -22.58 -1.40
CA SER A 80 11.51 -23.13 -1.60
C SER A 80 12.57 -22.51 -0.68
N ARG A 81 12.46 -21.21 -0.37
CA ARG A 81 13.43 -20.47 0.47
C ARG A 81 13.14 -20.55 1.97
N GLY A 82 12.09 -21.25 2.39
CA GLY A 82 11.78 -21.48 3.79
C GLY A 82 11.22 -20.26 4.52
N TRP A 83 10.41 -19.43 3.83
CA TRP A 83 9.72 -18.30 4.47
C TRP A 83 8.85 -18.77 5.64
N ALA A 84 8.70 -17.93 6.66
CA ALA A 84 8.02 -18.29 7.91
C ALA A 84 6.55 -18.69 7.72
N ASN A 85 6.13 -19.80 8.35
CA ASN A 85 4.77 -20.37 8.27
C ASN A 85 4.36 -20.83 6.84
N PRO A 86 5.04 -21.84 6.26
CA PRO A 86 4.58 -22.51 5.04
C PRO A 86 3.36 -23.43 5.31
N PRO A 87 2.56 -23.77 4.29
CA PRO A 87 2.68 -23.37 2.90
C PRO A 87 2.15 -21.94 2.65
N HIS A 88 2.81 -21.23 1.75
CA HIS A 88 2.42 -19.88 1.34
C HIS A 88 1.50 -19.94 0.12
N HIS A 89 0.34 -19.30 0.23
CA HIS A 89 -0.62 -19.15 -0.87
C HIS A 89 -0.92 -17.67 -1.11
N PHE A 90 -0.54 -17.17 -2.27
CA PHE A 90 -0.75 -15.80 -2.71
C PHE A 90 -1.77 -15.69 -3.84
N MET A 91 -2.04 -16.79 -4.55
CA MET A 91 -2.95 -16.78 -5.69
C MET A 91 -4.36 -16.31 -5.31
N GLY A 92 -4.87 -15.35 -6.08
CA GLY A 92 -6.24 -14.85 -5.91
C GLY A 92 -6.39 -13.73 -4.88
N LEU A 93 -5.34 -13.43 -4.12
CA LEU A 93 -5.28 -12.17 -3.38
C LEU A 93 -5.27 -10.98 -4.33
N SER A 94 -5.82 -9.84 -3.90
CA SER A 94 -5.58 -8.58 -4.59
C SER A 94 -4.11 -8.18 -4.48
N LEU A 95 -3.68 -7.23 -5.32
CA LEU A 95 -2.32 -6.71 -5.28
C LEU A 95 -1.91 -6.20 -3.87
N MET A 96 -2.81 -5.48 -3.18
CA MET A 96 -2.47 -4.97 -1.84
C MET A 96 -2.48 -6.04 -0.77
N GLU A 97 -3.39 -7.01 -0.85
CA GLU A 97 -3.37 -8.15 0.06
C GLU A 97 -2.09 -8.97 -0.14
N THR A 98 -1.63 -9.12 -1.38
CA THR A 98 -0.34 -9.76 -1.70
C THR A 98 0.81 -9.00 -1.05
N VAL A 99 0.89 -7.68 -1.26
CA VAL A 99 1.92 -6.83 -0.64
C VAL A 99 1.88 -6.95 0.88
N ARG A 100 0.69 -6.86 1.50
CA ARG A 100 0.52 -7.00 2.95
C ARG A 100 1.02 -8.34 3.44
N GLN A 101 0.66 -9.45 2.78
CA GLN A 101 1.12 -10.78 3.16
C GLN A 101 2.63 -10.92 3.05
N VAL A 102 3.25 -10.41 1.98
CA VAL A 102 4.71 -10.42 1.81
C VAL A 102 5.42 -9.65 2.95
N ILE A 103 4.90 -8.49 3.36
CA ILE A 103 5.43 -7.73 4.50
C ILE A 103 5.29 -8.51 5.81
N LEU A 104 4.16 -9.19 6.02
CA LEU A 104 3.95 -10.05 7.19
C LEU A 104 4.83 -11.31 7.22
N LYS A 105 5.52 -11.63 6.11
CA LYS A 105 6.55 -12.66 6.07
C LYS A 105 7.97 -12.11 6.26
N MET A 106 8.10 -10.82 6.60
CA MET A 106 9.36 -10.07 6.72
C MET A 106 10.14 -9.93 5.41
N GLU A 107 9.48 -10.09 4.27
CA GLU A 107 10.12 -10.05 2.95
C GLU A 107 10.00 -8.66 2.32
N PHE A 108 10.61 -7.68 2.97
CA PHE A 108 10.43 -6.26 2.64
C PHE A 108 10.96 -5.89 1.24
N GLN A 109 12.03 -6.56 0.79
CA GLN A 109 12.59 -6.31 -0.55
C GLN A 109 11.62 -6.75 -1.66
N GLU A 110 10.93 -7.87 -1.47
CA GLU A 110 9.91 -8.33 -2.42
C GLU A 110 8.67 -7.44 -2.40
N ALA A 111 8.28 -6.94 -1.22
CA ALA A 111 7.20 -5.95 -1.11
C ALA A 111 7.53 -4.63 -1.85
N ASP A 112 8.76 -4.12 -1.68
CA ASP A 112 9.23 -2.91 -2.39
C ASP A 112 9.35 -3.17 -3.92
N ASN A 113 9.70 -4.39 -4.33
CA ASN A 113 9.71 -4.80 -5.74
C ASN A 113 8.29 -4.80 -6.33
N LEU A 114 7.31 -5.38 -5.65
CA LEU A 114 5.90 -5.33 -6.05
C LEU A 114 5.40 -3.88 -6.16
N GLN A 115 5.80 -3.00 -5.25
CA GLN A 115 5.48 -1.57 -5.33
C GLN A 115 5.94 -0.96 -6.65
N LYS A 116 7.19 -1.23 -7.06
CA LYS A 116 7.80 -0.70 -8.29
C LYS A 116 7.16 -1.29 -9.54
N VAL A 117 7.01 -2.61 -9.61
CA VAL A 117 6.46 -3.33 -10.78
C VAL A 117 5.04 -2.86 -11.08
N PHE A 118 4.17 -2.83 -10.07
CA PHE A 118 2.77 -2.45 -10.24
C PHE A 118 2.52 -0.94 -10.08
N LYS A 119 3.59 -0.15 -9.92
CA LYS A 119 3.53 1.31 -9.76
C LYS A 119 2.52 1.74 -8.70
N ILE A 120 2.53 1.06 -7.55
CA ILE A 120 1.61 1.35 -6.46
C ILE A 120 1.91 2.76 -5.95
N PRO A 121 0.90 3.65 -5.86
CA PRO A 121 1.10 5.01 -5.35
C PRO A 121 1.72 4.98 -3.95
N ASP A 122 2.74 5.81 -3.74
CA ASP A 122 3.52 5.87 -2.49
C ASP A 122 2.60 5.95 -1.26
N LYS A 123 1.61 6.86 -1.25
CA LYS A 123 0.68 6.99 -0.12
C LYS A 123 -0.05 5.68 0.23
N ARG A 124 -0.44 4.89 -0.77
CA ARG A 124 -1.15 3.63 -0.58
C ARG A 124 -0.22 2.54 -0.06
N TYR A 125 0.98 2.47 -0.61
CA TYR A 125 2.00 1.53 -0.15
C TYR A 125 2.40 1.80 1.31
N TRP A 126 2.65 3.06 1.65
CA TRP A 126 3.04 3.47 3.00
C TRP A 126 2.00 3.11 4.05
N ARG A 127 0.72 3.41 3.81
CA ARG A 127 -0.36 2.99 4.74
C ARG A 127 -0.36 1.48 4.95
N CYS A 128 -0.32 0.72 3.86
CA CYS A 128 -0.29 -0.73 3.93
C CYS A 128 0.94 -1.26 4.69
N LYS A 129 2.12 -0.67 4.48
CA LYS A 129 3.36 -1.08 5.16
C LYS A 129 3.33 -0.74 6.64
N ILE A 130 2.83 0.42 7.02
CA ILE A 130 2.65 0.82 8.43
C ILE A 130 1.72 -0.17 9.14
N ASP A 131 0.54 -0.41 8.58
CA ASP A 131 -0.43 -1.33 9.18
C ASP A 131 0.13 -2.76 9.25
N ALA A 132 0.77 -3.25 8.19
CA ALA A 132 1.34 -4.59 8.15
C ALA A 132 2.49 -4.78 9.15
N LEU A 133 3.40 -3.80 9.28
CA LEU A 133 4.50 -3.85 10.24
C LEU A 133 3.97 -3.85 11.68
N ALA A 134 2.96 -3.01 11.98
CA ALA A 134 2.36 -2.96 13.30
C ALA A 134 1.59 -4.25 13.64
N ASP A 135 0.79 -4.78 12.71
CA ASP A 135 0.05 -6.04 12.90
C ASP A 135 0.98 -7.25 13.02
N GLY A 136 2.15 -7.20 12.37
CA GLY A 136 3.22 -8.20 12.48
C GLY A 136 4.12 -8.02 13.71
N GLN A 137 3.89 -6.99 14.53
CA GLN A 137 4.72 -6.62 15.68
C GLN A 137 6.20 -6.34 15.32
N TYR A 138 6.46 -5.93 14.08
CA TYR A 138 7.77 -5.56 13.56
C TYR A 138 8.08 -4.08 13.88
N PHE A 139 8.16 -3.80 15.18
CA PHE A 139 8.25 -2.44 15.71
C PHE A 139 9.59 -1.75 15.44
N ASP A 140 10.68 -2.52 15.42
CA ASP A 140 12.00 -2.00 15.07
C ASP A 140 12.05 -1.56 13.60
N GLU A 141 11.45 -2.37 12.72
CA GLU A 141 11.31 -2.07 11.30
C GLU A 141 10.33 -0.91 11.06
N LEU A 142 9.27 -0.80 11.86
CA LEU A 142 8.36 0.34 11.83
C LEU A 142 9.08 1.65 12.20
N LEU A 143 9.94 1.62 13.22
CA LEU A 143 10.76 2.77 13.62
C LEU A 143 11.78 3.14 12.53
N ALA A 144 12.48 2.14 11.99
CA ALA A 144 13.42 2.32 10.89
C ALA A 144 12.70 2.91 9.66
N PHE A 145 11.48 2.46 9.37
CA PHE A 145 10.67 2.97 8.26
C PHE A 145 10.27 4.43 8.48
N ALA A 146 9.91 4.82 9.72
CA ALA A 146 9.66 6.22 10.06
C ALA A 146 10.92 7.11 9.94
N GLN A 147 12.12 6.53 10.01
CA GLN A 147 13.39 7.25 9.89
C GLN A 147 13.95 7.28 8.46
N TYR A 148 13.54 6.33 7.61
CA TYR A 148 14.09 6.14 6.27
C TYR A 148 13.97 7.38 5.35
N ARG A 149 12.76 7.92 5.21
CA ARG A 149 12.50 9.16 4.45
C ARG A 149 11.24 9.85 4.96
N THR A 150 11.05 11.11 4.55
CA THR A 150 9.82 11.86 4.87
C THR A 150 8.59 11.09 4.40
N SER A 151 7.71 10.79 5.34
CA SER A 151 6.48 10.06 5.07
C SER A 151 5.51 10.88 4.20
N PRO A 152 5.06 10.36 3.03
CA PRO A 152 4.07 11.02 2.19
C PRO A 152 2.65 11.00 2.81
N VAL A 153 2.47 10.26 3.90
CA VAL A 153 1.21 10.16 4.67
C VAL A 153 1.30 10.84 6.04
N GLY A 154 2.41 11.53 6.33
CA GLY A 154 2.70 12.07 7.65
C GLY A 154 3.09 10.99 8.67
N TYR A 155 3.24 11.38 9.93
CA TYR A 155 3.69 10.48 11.00
C TYR A 155 2.56 10.03 11.93
N GLU A 156 1.39 10.67 11.84
CA GLU A 156 0.18 10.28 12.57
C GLU A 156 -0.21 8.81 12.38
N PRO A 157 -0.20 8.22 11.15
CA PRO A 157 -0.54 6.81 10.98
C PRO A 157 0.42 5.87 11.72
N PHE A 158 1.69 6.25 11.90
CA PHE A 158 2.64 5.47 12.67
C PHE A 158 2.28 5.49 14.16
N VAL A 159 1.92 6.67 14.70
CA VAL A 159 1.52 6.82 16.11
C VAL A 159 0.27 6.00 16.40
N ILE A 160 -0.76 6.10 15.55
CA ILE A 160 -2.00 5.31 15.67
C ILE A 160 -1.69 3.81 15.64
N ALA A 161 -0.81 3.37 14.73
CA ALA A 161 -0.44 1.97 14.62
C ALA A 161 0.33 1.45 15.86
N CYS A 162 1.14 2.30 16.49
CA CYS A 162 1.80 1.99 17.77
C CYS A 162 0.80 1.89 18.92
N LEU A 163 -0.12 2.86 19.03
CA LEU A 163 -1.17 2.89 20.05
C LEU A 163 -2.10 1.68 19.96
N ARG A 164 -2.47 1.27 18.74
CA ARG A 164 -3.28 0.06 18.49
C ARG A 164 -2.66 -1.22 19.07
N ASN A 165 -1.34 -1.23 19.29
CA ASN A 165 -0.59 -2.37 19.81
C ASN A 165 0.05 -2.08 21.18
N ASP A 166 -0.47 -1.08 21.91
CA ASP A 166 -0.01 -0.66 23.24
C ASP A 166 1.48 -0.29 23.31
N GLN A 167 2.07 0.12 22.18
CA GLN A 167 3.49 0.51 22.09
C GLN A 167 3.67 2.02 22.35
N VAL A 168 3.35 2.45 23.57
CA VAL A 168 3.45 3.85 24.03
C VAL A 168 4.88 4.40 23.86
N ASN A 169 5.89 3.63 24.27
CA ASN A 169 7.29 4.02 24.18
C ASN A 169 7.76 4.26 22.73
N LEU A 170 7.22 3.50 21.78
CA LEU A 170 7.54 3.66 20.37
C LEU A 170 6.83 4.87 19.78
N ALA A 171 5.55 5.05 20.11
CA ALA A 171 4.77 6.21 19.72
C ALA A 171 5.45 7.52 20.15
N ALA A 172 5.92 7.59 21.40
CA ALA A 172 6.65 8.75 21.94
C ALA A 172 7.91 9.11 21.13
N LYS A 173 8.62 8.12 20.57
CA LYS A 173 9.80 8.36 19.70
C LYS A 173 9.42 8.93 18.34
N ILE A 174 8.20 8.70 17.87
CA ILE A 174 7.73 9.11 16.54
C ILE A 174 7.07 10.50 16.59
N ILE A 175 6.40 10.86 17.69
CA ILE A 175 5.71 12.15 17.84
C ILE A 175 6.58 13.38 17.49
N PRO A 176 7.86 13.49 17.90
CA PRO A 176 8.72 14.62 17.54
C PRO A 176 8.87 14.86 16.03
N LYS A 177 8.55 13.87 15.19
CA LYS A 177 8.59 13.99 13.72
C LYS A 177 7.36 14.68 13.13
N ILE A 178 6.26 14.80 13.89
CA ILE A 178 5.07 15.57 13.49
C ILE A 178 5.44 17.05 13.49
N LYS A 179 5.13 17.81 12.43
CA LYS A 179 5.58 19.21 12.32
C LYS A 179 4.78 20.17 13.20
N GLU A 180 3.49 19.90 13.38
CA GLU A 180 2.60 20.79 14.11
C GLU A 180 2.66 20.51 15.61
N ALA A 181 3.06 21.51 16.40
CA ALA A 181 3.20 21.36 17.85
C ALA A 181 1.88 21.10 18.56
N GLU A 182 0.76 21.61 18.05
CA GLU A 182 -0.58 21.29 18.56
C GLU A 182 -0.91 19.81 18.39
N GLN A 183 -0.62 19.25 17.21
CA GLN A 183 -0.78 17.82 16.95
C GLN A 183 0.17 16.98 17.81
N GLN A 184 1.43 17.42 17.99
CA GLN A 184 2.35 16.75 18.92
C GLN A 184 1.78 16.70 20.34
N ALA A 185 1.30 17.83 20.85
CA ALA A 185 0.72 17.93 22.19
C ALA A 185 -0.56 17.08 22.33
N HIS A 186 -1.40 17.02 21.30
CA HIS A 186 -2.55 16.11 21.25
C HIS A 186 -2.10 14.65 21.42
N TRP A 187 -1.12 14.20 20.63
CA TRP A 187 -0.63 12.81 20.71
C TRP A 187 0.08 12.50 22.03
N TYR A 188 0.84 13.45 22.61
CA TYR A 188 1.43 13.25 23.94
C TYR A 188 0.37 13.14 25.05
N ARG A 189 -0.72 13.90 24.97
CA ARG A 189 -1.85 13.76 25.91
C ARG A 189 -2.53 12.40 25.80
N GLU A 190 -2.70 11.90 24.57
CA GLU A 190 -3.25 10.56 24.31
C GLU A 190 -2.36 9.44 24.89
N LEU A 191 -1.05 9.71 25.07
CA LEU A 191 -0.10 8.81 25.73
C LEU A 191 0.02 9.03 27.25
N GLU A 192 -0.82 9.87 27.85
CA GLU A 192 -0.73 10.31 29.26
C GLU A 192 0.58 11.05 29.62
N MET A 193 1.30 11.55 28.62
CA MET A 193 2.58 12.28 28.74
C MET A 193 2.32 13.79 28.81
N HIS A 194 1.72 14.25 29.90
CA HIS A 194 1.26 15.63 30.05
C HIS A 194 2.40 16.67 30.09
N GLU A 195 3.55 16.32 30.68
CA GLU A 195 4.71 17.23 30.77
C GLU A 195 5.31 17.50 29.38
N GLU A 196 5.43 16.45 28.58
CA GLU A 196 5.93 16.50 27.21
C GLU A 196 4.97 17.23 26.27
N ALA A 197 3.65 17.07 26.48
CA ALA A 197 2.64 17.82 25.76
C ALA A 197 2.75 19.33 26.00
N GLU A 198 2.96 19.75 27.25
CA GLU A 198 3.18 21.16 27.58
C GLU A 198 4.52 21.69 27.06
N ALA A 199 5.58 20.88 27.14
CA ALA A 199 6.89 21.23 26.61
C ALA A 199 6.84 21.48 25.09
N ALA A 200 6.11 20.65 24.34
CA ALA A 200 5.92 20.82 22.89
C ALA A 200 5.26 22.17 22.56
N LEU A 201 4.20 22.56 23.28
CA LEU A 201 3.52 23.84 23.09
C LEU A 201 4.39 25.04 23.49
N LYS A 202 5.11 24.94 24.62
CA LYS A 202 6.02 25.99 25.10
C LYS A 202 7.15 26.25 24.10
N ASN A 203 7.72 25.19 23.50
CA ASN A 203 8.77 25.28 22.50
C ASN A 203 8.29 25.91 21.18
N ALA A 204 7.04 25.70 20.78
CA ALA A 204 6.48 26.35 19.60
C ALA A 204 6.28 27.85 19.81
N ASN A 205 5.77 28.24 20.99
CA ASN A 205 5.56 29.65 21.34
C ASN A 205 6.88 30.41 21.43
N SER A 206 7.94 29.82 21.99
CA SER A 206 9.26 30.46 22.07
C SER A 206 9.91 30.66 20.70
N GLN A 207 9.77 29.71 19.76
CA GLN A 207 10.27 29.86 18.39
C GLN A 207 9.54 30.97 17.62
N SER A 208 8.21 31.08 17.77
CA SER A 208 7.43 32.15 17.14
C SER A 208 7.87 33.54 17.62
N LEU A 209 8.09 33.69 18.93
CA LEU A 209 8.56 34.95 19.53
C LEU A 209 9.96 35.36 19.05
N GLY A 210 10.87 34.40 18.86
CA GLY A 210 12.21 34.66 18.33
C GLY A 210 12.22 35.12 16.87
N ILE A 211 11.34 34.57 16.03
CA ILE A 211 11.18 35.02 14.63
C ILE A 211 10.67 36.47 14.59
N PHE A 212 9.71 36.81 15.45
CA PHE A 212 9.25 38.19 15.55
C PHE A 212 10.36 39.14 15.99
N GLN A 213 11.15 38.80 17.01
CA GLN A 213 12.25 39.65 17.48
C GLN A 213 13.32 39.89 16.41
N THR A 214 13.73 38.85 15.68
CA THR A 214 14.73 38.98 14.59
C THR A 214 14.22 39.84 13.42
N LEU A 215 12.95 39.72 13.05
CA LEU A 215 12.33 40.60 12.06
C LEU A 215 12.25 42.05 12.54
N THR A 216 11.93 42.25 13.83
CA THR A 216 11.84 43.59 14.42
C THR A 216 13.21 44.26 14.49
N ASP A 217 14.26 43.52 14.85
CA ASP A 217 15.64 44.01 14.91
C ASP A 217 16.21 44.31 13.50
N ALA A 218 15.89 43.48 12.51
CA ALA A 218 16.26 43.72 11.11
C ALA A 218 15.60 45.00 10.53
N LEU A 219 14.40 45.35 10.98
CA LEU A 219 13.72 46.59 10.61
C LEU A 219 14.28 47.81 11.37
N LYS A 220 14.77 47.62 12.61
CA LYS A 220 15.35 48.69 13.44
C LYS A 220 16.75 49.12 12.97
N GLY A 221 17.54 48.22 12.38
CA GLY A 221 18.89 48.50 11.87
C GLY A 221 18.98 49.20 10.51
N ARG A 222 17.86 49.63 9.92
CA ARG A 222 17.78 50.32 8.60
C ARG A 222 17.49 51.82 8.68
N ARG A 223 17.57 52.44 9.86
CA ARG A 223 17.40 53.89 10.06
C ARG A 223 18.73 54.58 10.35
#